data_AF-A0A0V0QWG2-F1
#
_entry.id   AF-A0A0V0QWG2-F1
#
_cell.length_a   1.000
_cell.length_b   1.000
_cell.length_c   1.000
_cell.angle_alpha   90.00
_cell.angle_beta   90.00
_cell.angle_gamma   90.00
#
_symmetry.space_group_name_H-M   'P 1'
#
loop_
_entity.id
_entity.type
_entity.pdbx_description
1 polymer ?
#
loop_
_entity_poly.entity_id
_entity_poly.type
_entity_poly.pdbx_seq_one_letter_code
_entity_poly.pdbx_strand_id
1 'polypeptide(L)'
;MEQNQQTCQIQKQNYHIVFTYGTLKKGYYNHKFIKDAVFVTENCYTDALQEEKYTILIDKKNYVPFLYKINSLTQKNPDIIQQIQDNIVPVQGELYIVNDEQLKQLDILEGIPTYYDRFIENFIIKPQNQQELQQIENKFEEFGLKDQIQNLDQSLQNEEIKPIKVKAYYYLSQQNLDERYVVEKNECFFNYTLEQHKKYVPKHLRE
;
A
#
# COMPACT_ATOMS: atom_id res chain seq x y z
N MET A 1 11.09 -5.77 -55.33
CA MET A 1 9.92 -5.16 -54.67
C MET A 1 9.22 -6.27 -53.93
N GLU A 2 9.10 -6.38 -52.62
CA GLU A 2 9.53 -5.63 -51.44
C GLU A 2 9.66 -6.70 -50.33
N GLN A 3 10.69 -6.63 -49.50
CA GLN A 3 10.87 -7.53 -48.36
C GLN A 3 10.00 -7.02 -47.20
N ASN A 4 9.09 -7.88 -46.71
CA ASN A 4 8.30 -7.64 -45.50
C ASN A 4 9.21 -7.64 -44.26
N GLN A 5 9.57 -6.45 -43.80
CA GLN A 5 10.12 -6.25 -42.46
C GLN A 5 8.96 -6.18 -41.46
N GLN A 6 8.61 -7.32 -40.89
CA GLN A 6 7.71 -7.37 -39.74
C GLN A 6 8.54 -7.04 -38.49
N THR A 7 8.71 -5.75 -38.22
CA THR A 7 9.36 -5.24 -37.01
C THR A 7 8.46 -5.56 -35.81
N CYS A 8 8.84 -6.59 -35.05
CA CYS A 8 8.29 -6.87 -33.73
C CYS A 8 8.69 -5.72 -32.81
N GLN A 9 7.82 -4.70 -32.68
CA GLN A 9 8.00 -3.65 -31.70
C GLN A 9 7.82 -4.27 -30.32
N ILE A 10 8.93 -4.57 -29.63
CA ILE A 10 8.89 -4.90 -28.21
C ILE A 10 8.30 -3.66 -27.52
N GLN A 11 7.05 -3.76 -27.07
CA GLN A 11 6.43 -2.68 -26.32
C GLN A 11 7.28 -2.46 -25.06
N LYS A 12 7.78 -1.24 -24.89
CA LYS A 12 8.47 -0.84 -23.66
C LYS A 12 7.49 -0.98 -22.52
N GLN A 13 7.74 -1.93 -21.62
CA GLN A 13 6.87 -2.22 -20.49
C GLN A 13 7.08 -1.13 -19.42
N ASN A 14 6.00 -0.46 -19.02
CA ASN A 14 6.07 0.48 -17.90
C ASN A 14 5.87 -0.29 -16.59
N TYR A 15 6.55 0.20 -15.56
CA TYR A 15 6.49 -0.34 -14.21
C TYR A 15 6.00 0.71 -13.24
N HIS A 16 5.33 0.23 -12.20
CA HIS A 16 4.68 1.03 -11.17
C HIS A 16 4.97 0.45 -9.81
N ILE A 17 4.94 1.29 -8.79
CA ILE A 17 5.18 0.90 -7.41
C ILE A 17 3.83 0.86 -6.71
N VAL A 18 3.51 -0.23 -6.04
CA VAL A 18 2.25 -0.42 -5.29
C VAL A 18 2.56 -0.72 -3.84
N PHE A 19 1.97 0.06 -2.94
CA PHE A 19 1.94 -0.18 -1.50
C PHE A 19 0.68 -0.98 -1.13
N THR A 20 0.88 -2.11 -0.45
CA THR A 20 -0.19 -2.98 0.02
C THR A 20 -0.18 -3.09 1.54
N TYR A 21 -1.32 -2.86 2.17
CA TYR A 21 -1.45 -2.87 3.64
C TYR A 21 -2.37 -3.99 4.16
N GLY A 22 -3.12 -4.63 3.26
CA GLY A 22 -4.20 -5.55 3.60
C GLY A 22 -4.06 -6.94 2.96
N THR A 23 -5.13 -7.41 2.34
CA THR A 23 -5.27 -8.81 1.89
C THR A 23 -4.39 -9.23 0.71
N LEU A 24 -3.70 -8.28 0.07
CA LEU A 24 -2.73 -8.52 -1.01
C LEU A 24 -1.33 -8.91 -0.50
N LYS A 25 -1.05 -8.67 0.79
CA LYS A 25 0.25 -8.97 1.40
C LYS A 25 0.61 -10.46 1.31
N LYS A 26 1.89 -10.79 1.47
CA LYS A 26 2.39 -12.17 1.42
C LYS A 26 1.73 -13.05 2.48
N GLY A 27 1.20 -14.20 2.04
CA GLY A 27 0.48 -15.13 2.93
C GLY A 27 -1.00 -14.82 3.16
N TYR A 28 -1.54 -13.75 2.57
CA TYR A 28 -2.97 -13.39 2.67
C TYR A 28 -3.76 -13.86 1.44
N TYR A 29 -5.09 -13.95 1.57
CA TYR A 29 -6.01 -14.57 0.61
C TYR A 29 -5.88 -14.03 -0.83
N ASN A 30 -5.72 -12.71 -0.98
CA ASN A 30 -5.64 -12.07 -2.29
C ASN A 30 -4.21 -11.99 -2.85
N HIS A 31 -3.20 -12.50 -2.14
CA HIS A 31 -1.80 -12.47 -2.62
C HIS A 31 -1.62 -13.11 -3.99
N LYS A 32 -2.47 -14.09 -4.35
CA LYS A 32 -2.49 -14.73 -5.67
C LYS A 32 -2.61 -13.75 -6.85
N PHE A 33 -3.13 -12.54 -6.64
CA PHE A 33 -3.25 -11.51 -7.68
C PHE A 33 -1.98 -10.69 -7.90
N ILE A 34 -1.03 -10.73 -6.94
CA ILE A 34 0.25 -9.99 -7.00
C ILE A 34 1.48 -10.91 -6.86
N LYS A 35 1.27 -12.23 -6.78
CA LYS A 35 2.33 -13.22 -6.57
C LYS A 35 3.46 -13.18 -7.62
N ASP A 36 3.14 -12.74 -8.84
CA ASP A 36 4.09 -12.66 -9.97
C ASP A 36 4.68 -11.25 -10.13
N ALA A 37 4.37 -10.33 -9.20
CA ALA A 37 5.00 -9.02 -9.11
C ALA A 37 6.34 -9.09 -8.39
N VAL A 38 7.15 -8.06 -8.56
CA VAL A 38 8.46 -7.99 -7.91
C VAL A 38 8.29 -7.43 -6.50
N PHE A 39 8.43 -8.29 -5.50
CA PHE A 39 8.46 -7.86 -4.10
C PHE A 39 9.70 -6.98 -3.84
N VAL A 40 9.50 -5.79 -3.27
CA VAL A 40 10.58 -4.86 -2.92
C VAL A 40 11.00 -5.05 -1.47
N THR A 41 10.09 -4.80 -0.51
CA THR A 41 10.31 -4.89 0.94
C THR A 41 8.97 -4.90 1.71
N GLU A 42 8.98 -5.40 2.94
CA GLU A 42 7.88 -5.29 3.93
C GLU A 42 8.11 -4.19 4.98
N ASN A 43 9.28 -3.53 4.94
CA ASN A 43 9.65 -2.46 5.85
C ASN A 43 9.23 -1.09 5.28
N CYS A 44 8.00 -1.00 4.77
CA CYS A 44 7.44 0.23 4.20
C CYS A 44 6.27 0.73 5.03
N TYR A 45 6.19 2.05 5.21
CA TYR A 45 5.26 2.72 6.11
C TYR A 45 4.62 3.95 5.47
N THR A 46 3.39 4.28 5.87
CA THR A 46 2.84 5.62 5.59
C THR A 46 3.73 6.69 6.21
N ASP A 47 3.88 7.84 5.53
CA ASP A 47 4.76 8.91 6.00
C ASP A 47 4.25 9.59 7.28
N ALA A 48 4.90 9.25 8.40
CA ALA A 48 4.60 9.78 9.72
C ALA A 48 4.83 11.28 9.85
N LEU A 49 5.53 11.93 8.91
CA LEU A 49 5.82 13.37 8.94
C LEU A 49 4.82 14.18 8.12
N GLN A 50 3.92 13.54 7.37
CA GLN A 50 2.87 14.26 6.64
C GLN A 50 1.82 14.85 7.60
N GLU A 51 1.22 15.97 7.20
CA GLU A 51 0.07 16.55 7.91
C GLU A 51 -1.11 15.57 7.94
N GLU A 52 -1.34 14.85 6.85
CA GLU A 52 -2.33 13.78 6.79
C GLU A 52 -1.78 12.49 7.40
N LYS A 53 -2.54 11.91 8.32
CA LYS A 53 -2.22 10.61 8.95
C LYS A 53 -3.14 9.53 8.41
N TYR A 54 -2.75 8.29 8.62
CA TYR A 54 -3.49 7.13 8.14
C TYR A 54 -3.78 6.17 9.29
N THR A 55 -4.88 5.43 9.17
CA THR A 55 -5.17 4.28 10.02
C THR A 55 -5.85 3.18 9.22
N ILE A 56 -5.69 1.93 9.66
CA ILE A 56 -6.48 0.81 9.16
C ILE A 56 -7.69 0.64 10.09
N LEU A 57 -8.89 0.54 9.51
CA LEU A 57 -10.08 0.05 10.18
C LEU A 57 -10.48 -1.29 9.57
N ILE A 58 -10.96 -2.22 10.40
CA ILE A 58 -11.36 -3.55 9.96
C ILE A 58 -12.88 -3.68 10.10
N ASP A 59 -13.56 -4.05 9.01
CA ASP A 59 -15.00 -4.34 9.03
C ASP A 59 -15.30 -5.56 9.93
N LYS A 60 -16.30 -5.47 10.81
CA LYS A 60 -16.69 -6.56 11.71
C LYS A 60 -17.41 -7.72 11.01
N LYS A 61 -18.09 -7.47 9.88
CA LYS A 61 -18.82 -8.51 9.14
C LYS A 61 -17.86 -9.39 8.34
N ASN A 62 -16.95 -8.79 7.58
CA ASN A 62 -16.12 -9.52 6.62
C ASN A 62 -14.62 -9.46 6.92
N TYR A 63 -14.21 -8.78 7.99
CA TYR A 63 -12.80 -8.59 8.39
C TYR A 63 -11.92 -8.02 7.27
N VAL A 64 -12.51 -7.15 6.45
CA VAL A 64 -11.83 -6.44 5.37
C VAL A 64 -11.06 -5.27 5.98
N PRO A 65 -9.74 -5.17 5.74
CA PRO A 65 -8.97 -4.00 6.15
C PRO A 65 -9.18 -2.85 5.17
N PHE A 66 -9.49 -1.67 5.71
CA PHE A 66 -9.65 -0.43 4.95
C PHE A 66 -8.70 0.62 5.49
N LEU A 67 -7.85 1.17 4.63
CA LEU A 67 -7.03 2.31 4.97
C LEU A 67 -7.87 3.59 4.87
N TYR A 68 -7.77 4.45 5.87
CA TYR A 68 -8.43 5.75 5.92
C TYR A 68 -7.42 6.87 6.18
N LYS A 69 -7.64 8.01 5.52
CA LYS A 69 -7.03 9.29 5.88
C LYS A 69 -7.74 9.83 7.13
N ILE A 70 -6.98 10.21 8.15
CA ILE A 70 -7.51 10.63 9.45
C ILE A 70 -8.38 11.89 9.29
N ASN A 71 -7.97 12.89 8.50
CA ASN A 71 -8.79 14.09 8.33
C ASN A 71 -10.15 13.78 7.69
N SER A 72 -10.17 12.86 6.70
CA SER A 72 -11.41 12.41 6.06
C SER A 72 -12.31 11.64 7.03
N LEU A 73 -11.70 10.85 7.91
CA LEU A 73 -12.38 10.09 8.96
C LEU A 73 -13.04 11.03 9.98
N THR A 74 -12.31 12.05 10.45
CA THR A 74 -12.81 13.07 11.40
C THR A 74 -13.98 13.87 10.84
N GLN A 75 -13.94 14.22 9.55
CA GLN A 75 -15.04 14.96 8.91
C GLN A 75 -16.34 14.17 8.88
N LYS A 76 -16.26 12.84 8.72
CA LYS A 76 -17.43 11.95 8.69
C LYS A 76 -17.91 11.60 10.09
N ASN A 77 -17.00 11.40 11.04
CA ASN A 77 -17.33 11.04 12.43
C ASN A 77 -16.38 11.76 13.41
N PRO A 78 -16.71 12.98 13.88
CA PRO A 78 -15.81 13.77 14.72
C PRO A 78 -15.41 13.08 16.04
N ASP A 79 -16.30 12.24 16.59
CA ASP A 79 -16.07 11.55 17.86
C ASP A 79 -15.05 10.41 17.75
N ILE A 80 -14.75 9.96 16.52
CA ILE A 80 -13.79 8.88 16.29
C ILE A 80 -12.37 9.26 16.68
N ILE A 81 -11.99 10.53 16.54
CA ILE A 81 -10.65 11.01 16.88
C ILE A 81 -10.39 10.86 18.36
N GLN A 82 -11.36 11.24 19.20
CA GLN A 82 -11.23 11.07 20.65
C GLN A 82 -11.06 9.59 21.04
N GLN A 83 -11.55 8.67 20.21
CA GLN A 83 -11.43 7.23 20.45
C GLN A 83 -10.10 6.63 19.97
N ILE A 84 -9.42 7.27 19.01
CA ILE A 84 -8.25 6.67 18.33
C ILE A 84 -6.97 7.51 18.38
N GLN A 85 -7.04 8.79 18.78
CA GLN A 85 -5.95 9.77 18.68
C GLN A 85 -4.63 9.30 19.30
N ASP A 86 -4.70 8.63 20.46
CA ASP A 86 -3.51 8.21 21.21
C ASP A 86 -2.83 6.99 20.57
N ASN A 87 -3.45 6.38 19.57
CA ASN A 87 -2.98 5.16 18.90
C ASN A 87 -2.70 5.37 17.40
N ILE A 88 -2.73 6.61 16.89
CA ILE A 88 -2.40 6.89 15.49
C ILE A 88 -0.91 6.61 15.28
N VAL A 89 -0.62 5.54 14.55
CA VAL A 89 0.73 5.08 14.23
C VAL A 89 0.89 4.93 12.72
N PRO A 90 2.11 5.01 12.17
CA PRO A 90 2.36 4.76 10.77
C PRO A 90 1.92 3.34 10.39
N VAL A 91 1.16 3.21 9.30
CA VAL A 91 0.71 1.91 8.82
C VAL A 91 1.84 1.23 8.05
N GLN A 92 2.22 0.03 8.48
CA GLN A 92 3.16 -0.84 7.79
C GLN A 92 2.48 -1.63 6.67
N GLY A 93 3.18 -1.75 5.55
CA GLY A 93 2.77 -2.55 4.41
C GLY A 93 3.96 -3.06 3.58
N GLU A 94 3.63 -3.71 2.47
CA GLU A 94 4.59 -4.27 1.52
C GLU A 94 4.59 -3.47 0.22
N LEU A 95 5.78 -3.27 -0.35
CA LEU A 95 5.95 -2.67 -1.66
C LEU A 95 6.19 -3.72 -2.73
N TYR A 96 5.51 -3.53 -3.85
CA TYR A 96 5.66 -4.34 -5.05
C TYR A 96 5.88 -3.45 -6.26
N ILE A 97 6.72 -3.91 -7.19
CA ILE A 97 6.79 -3.36 -8.53
C ILE A 97 5.91 -4.23 -9.44
N VAL A 98 4.98 -3.58 -10.13
CA VAL A 98 4.01 -4.20 -11.03
C VAL A 98 4.11 -3.57 -12.42
N ASN A 99 3.80 -4.31 -13.46
CA ASN A 99 3.63 -3.74 -14.80
C ASN A 99 2.22 -3.17 -15.02
N ASP A 100 1.99 -2.51 -16.16
CA ASP A 100 0.69 -1.94 -16.55
C ASP A 100 -0.48 -2.93 -16.45
N GLU A 101 -0.28 -4.17 -16.92
CA GLU A 101 -1.34 -5.19 -16.92
C GLU A 101 -1.67 -5.65 -15.50
N GLN A 102 -0.66 -5.92 -14.68
CA GLN A 102 -0.82 -6.27 -13.27
C GLN A 102 -1.53 -5.15 -12.51
N LEU A 103 -1.14 -3.89 -12.75
CA LEU A 103 -1.76 -2.74 -12.12
C LEU A 103 -3.26 -2.64 -12.49
N LYS A 104 -3.60 -2.89 -13.76
CA LYS A 104 -5.00 -2.93 -14.21
C LYS A 104 -5.79 -4.08 -13.59
N GLN A 105 -5.19 -5.26 -13.39
CA GLN A 105 -5.83 -6.37 -12.69
C GLN A 105 -6.12 -6.04 -11.22
N LEU A 106 -5.22 -5.28 -10.57
CA LEU A 106 -5.47 -4.77 -9.22
C LEU A 106 -6.65 -3.77 -9.20
N ASP A 107 -6.74 -2.87 -10.17
CA ASP A 107 -7.89 -1.95 -10.27
C ASP A 107 -9.23 -2.70 -10.39
N ILE A 108 -9.26 -3.79 -11.16
CA ILE A 108 -10.43 -4.66 -11.33
C ILE A 108 -10.78 -5.36 -10.01
N LEU A 109 -9.77 -5.92 -9.33
CA LEU A 109 -9.93 -6.60 -8.04
C LEU A 109 -10.52 -5.66 -6.98
N GLU A 110 -9.93 -4.48 -6.85
CA GLU A 110 -10.36 -3.45 -5.90
C GLU A 110 -11.65 -2.76 -6.36
N GLY A 111 -12.07 -3.01 -7.60
CA GLY A 111 -13.34 -2.55 -8.16
C GLY A 111 -13.39 -1.03 -8.29
N ILE A 112 -12.33 -0.43 -8.82
CA ILE A 112 -12.25 1.00 -9.14
C ILE A 112 -13.28 1.36 -10.22
N PRO A 113 -13.96 2.53 -10.12
CA PRO A 113 -13.94 3.50 -9.02
C PRO A 113 -15.10 3.29 -8.03
N THR A 114 -15.63 2.07 -7.91
CA THR A 114 -16.86 1.79 -7.14
C THR A 114 -16.60 1.51 -5.67
N TYR A 115 -15.57 0.72 -5.33
CA TYR A 115 -15.30 0.33 -3.94
C TYR A 115 -14.09 1.03 -3.35
N TYR A 116 -13.06 1.22 -4.18
CA TYR A 116 -11.84 1.92 -3.84
C TYR A 116 -11.49 2.92 -4.94
N ASP A 117 -10.66 3.89 -4.58
CA ASP A 117 -9.90 4.73 -5.51
C ASP A 117 -8.42 4.42 -5.40
N ARG A 118 -7.71 4.53 -6.53
CA ARG A 118 -6.25 4.47 -6.56
C ARG A 118 -5.67 5.87 -6.46
N PHE A 119 -4.81 6.07 -5.49
CA PHE A 119 -4.06 7.29 -5.28
C PHE A 119 -2.56 7.02 -5.40
N ILE A 120 -1.77 8.08 -5.57
CA ILE A 120 -0.31 8.04 -5.47
C ILE A 120 0.13 8.98 -4.36
N GLU A 121 0.93 8.47 -3.42
CA GLU A 121 1.44 9.24 -2.28
C GLU A 121 2.87 8.81 -1.94
N ASN A 122 3.51 9.56 -1.03
CA ASN A 122 4.82 9.20 -0.50
C ASN A 122 4.71 8.18 0.64
N PHE A 123 5.59 7.18 0.60
CA PHE A 123 5.78 6.17 1.64
C PHE A 123 7.24 6.16 2.08
N ILE A 124 7.48 5.69 3.30
CA ILE A 124 8.81 5.61 3.91
C ILE A 124 9.23 4.15 3.97
N ILE A 125 10.35 3.83 3.35
CA ILE A 125 11.01 2.55 3.54
C ILE A 125 12.09 2.72 4.60
N LYS A 126 12.15 1.80 5.55
CA LYS A 126 13.19 1.73 6.58
C LYS A 126 14.01 0.44 6.38
N PRO A 127 15.08 0.47 5.58
CA PRO A 127 15.91 -0.71 5.39
C PRO A 127 16.55 -1.12 6.73
N GLN A 128 16.62 -2.42 6.98
CA GLN A 128 17.16 -2.99 8.22
C GLN A 128 18.69 -3.02 8.22
N ASN A 129 19.30 -3.04 7.04
CA ASN A 129 20.75 -3.08 6.85
C ASN A 129 21.14 -2.49 5.48
N GLN A 130 22.43 -2.19 5.30
CA GLN A 130 22.96 -1.66 4.04
C GLN A 130 22.75 -2.60 2.86
N GLN A 131 22.73 -3.92 3.10
CA GLN A 131 22.48 -4.92 2.06
C GLN A 131 21.04 -4.84 1.55
N GLU A 132 20.05 -4.69 2.41
CA GLU A 132 18.64 -4.49 2.03
C GLU A 132 18.47 -3.19 1.24
N LEU A 133 19.09 -2.09 1.69
CA LEU A 133 19.08 -0.82 0.97
C LEU A 133 19.61 -0.99 -0.46
N GLN A 134 20.77 -1.63 -0.62
CA GLN A 134 21.34 -1.87 -1.95
C GLN A 134 20.42 -2.76 -2.82
N GLN A 135 19.80 -3.79 -2.24
CA GLN A 135 18.85 -4.65 -2.96
C GLN A 135 17.62 -3.88 -3.44
N ILE A 136 17.10 -2.97 -2.60
CA ILE A 136 15.98 -2.12 -2.93
C ILE A 136 16.36 -1.17 -4.08
N GLU A 137 17.48 -0.46 -3.97
CA GLU A 137 17.98 0.46 -5.01
C GLU A 137 18.22 -0.26 -6.35
N ASN A 138 18.81 -1.47 -6.31
CA ASN A 138 19.05 -2.28 -7.50
C ASN A 138 17.73 -2.66 -8.19
N LYS A 139 16.68 -3.04 -7.45
CA LYS A 139 15.36 -3.31 -8.03
C LYS A 139 14.81 -2.04 -8.69
N PHE A 140 14.83 -0.91 -8.00
CA PHE A 140 14.34 0.33 -8.61
C PHE A 140 15.13 0.72 -9.86
N GLU A 141 16.45 0.50 -9.89
CA GLU A 141 17.27 0.74 -11.07
C GLU A 141 16.95 -0.22 -12.23
N GLU A 142 16.84 -1.53 -11.94
CA GLU A 142 16.48 -2.58 -12.90
C GLU A 142 15.15 -2.27 -13.63
N PHE A 143 14.18 -1.73 -12.90
CA PHE A 143 12.84 -1.42 -13.43
C PHE A 143 12.69 0.04 -13.90
N GLY A 144 13.78 0.82 -13.95
CA GLY A 144 13.75 2.22 -14.44
C GLY A 144 12.96 3.18 -13.54
N LEU A 145 12.93 2.91 -12.23
CA LEU A 145 12.18 3.61 -11.20
C LEU A 145 13.06 4.36 -10.19
N LYS A 146 14.37 4.48 -10.46
CA LYS A 146 15.35 5.13 -9.56
C LYS A 146 14.94 6.57 -9.18
N ASP A 147 14.35 7.31 -10.13
CA ASP A 147 13.89 8.70 -9.91
C ASP A 147 12.70 8.81 -8.94
N GLN A 148 12.05 7.70 -8.59
CA GLN A 148 10.97 7.67 -7.59
C GLN A 148 11.51 7.59 -6.15
N ILE A 149 12.81 7.32 -5.96
CA ILE A 149 13.46 7.30 -4.64
C ILE A 149 13.93 8.70 -4.28
N GLN A 150 13.61 9.13 -3.06
CA GLN A 150 14.09 10.36 -2.46
C GLN A 150 14.77 10.03 -1.12
N ASN A 151 16.05 10.37 -1.00
CA ASN A 151 16.74 10.27 0.28
C ASN A 151 16.17 11.31 1.24
N LEU A 152 15.73 10.88 2.43
CA LEU A 152 15.32 11.81 3.47
C LEU A 152 16.55 12.49 4.09
N ASP A 153 16.38 13.78 4.42
CA ASP A 153 17.46 14.73 4.71
C ASP A 153 18.43 14.28 5.83
N GLN A 154 19.67 14.78 5.73
CA GLN A 154 20.88 14.31 6.39
C GLN A 154 21.01 14.70 7.87
N SER A 155 20.02 15.40 8.44
CA SER A 155 20.06 15.95 9.80
C SER A 155 19.78 14.93 10.92
N LEU A 156 19.34 13.71 10.58
CA LEU A 156 19.24 12.59 11.51
C LEU A 156 20.63 11.95 11.68
N GLN A 157 21.44 12.51 12.58
CA GLN A 157 22.84 12.12 12.81
C GLN A 157 23.04 10.74 13.48
N ASN A 158 21.97 9.98 13.74
CA ASN A 158 22.01 8.82 14.66
C ASN A 158 21.59 7.48 14.05
N GLU A 159 21.19 7.40 12.78
CA GLU A 159 20.90 6.10 12.13
C GLU A 159 22.01 5.74 11.13
N GLU A 160 22.57 4.54 11.30
CA GLU A 160 23.61 3.99 10.41
C GLU A 160 23.07 3.75 8.99
N ILE A 161 21.76 3.52 8.87
CA ILE A 161 21.04 3.36 7.60
C ILE A 161 19.86 4.32 7.58
N LYS A 162 19.79 5.18 6.56
CA LYS A 162 18.78 6.22 6.48
C LYS A 162 17.49 5.70 5.82
N PRO A 163 16.30 6.09 6.31
CA PRO A 163 15.05 5.84 5.62
C PRO A 163 15.02 6.52 4.24
N ILE A 164 14.38 5.87 3.28
CA ILE A 164 14.15 6.41 1.94
C ILE A 164 12.67 6.66 1.72
N LYS A 165 12.35 7.69 0.96
CA LYS A 165 10.98 8.05 0.58
C LYS A 165 10.73 7.61 -0.85
N VAL A 166 9.54 7.06 -1.12
CA VAL A 166 9.15 6.59 -2.45
C VAL A 166 7.71 6.97 -2.77
N LYS A 167 7.41 7.32 -4.02
CA LYS A 167 6.04 7.46 -4.48
C LYS A 167 5.47 6.12 -4.91
N ALA A 168 4.32 5.75 -4.37
CA ALA A 168 3.66 4.49 -4.70
C ALA A 168 2.14 4.67 -4.84
N TYR A 169 1.56 3.85 -5.71
CA TYR A 169 0.12 3.66 -5.77
C TYR A 169 -0.38 2.89 -4.56
N TYR A 170 -1.58 3.22 -4.11
CA TYR A 170 -2.29 2.48 -3.07
C TYR A 170 -3.80 2.73 -3.21
N TYR A 171 -4.59 1.90 -2.55
CA TYR A 171 -6.05 1.91 -2.67
C TYR A 171 -6.69 2.42 -1.39
N LEU A 172 -7.57 3.42 -1.49
CA LEU A 172 -8.37 3.94 -0.37
C LEU A 172 -9.85 3.61 -0.56
N SER A 173 -10.52 3.23 0.52
CA SER A 173 -11.95 2.90 0.51
C SER A 173 -12.78 4.15 0.23
N GLN A 174 -13.76 4.03 -0.66
CA GLN A 174 -14.82 5.05 -0.80
C GLN A 174 -16.01 4.81 0.14
N GLN A 175 -16.06 3.67 0.84
CA GLN A 175 -17.25 3.26 1.58
C GLN A 175 -17.55 4.23 2.75
N ASN A 176 -18.83 4.55 2.95
CA ASN A 176 -19.28 5.31 4.11
C ASN A 176 -19.07 4.49 5.39
N LEU A 177 -18.58 5.16 6.43
CA LEU A 177 -18.22 4.55 7.71
C LEU A 177 -19.46 4.24 8.57
N ASP A 178 -20.60 4.83 8.23
CA ASP A 178 -21.70 5.01 9.18
C ASP A 178 -22.55 3.75 9.46
N GLU A 179 -22.43 2.69 8.67
CA GLU A 179 -23.31 1.50 8.82
C GLU A 179 -22.58 0.19 9.16
N ARG A 180 -21.25 0.12 9.03
CA ARG A 180 -20.48 -1.14 9.17
C ARG A 180 -19.32 -1.10 10.16
N TYR A 181 -18.94 0.07 10.64
CA TYR A 181 -17.73 0.26 11.43
C TYR A 181 -18.11 0.73 12.83
N VAL A 182 -18.33 -0.21 13.73
CA VAL A 182 -18.22 0.10 15.16
C VAL A 182 -16.74 0.12 15.46
N VAL A 183 -16.07 1.27 15.29
CA VAL A 183 -14.70 1.44 15.75
C VAL A 183 -14.72 1.22 17.25
N GLU A 184 -14.16 0.11 17.73
CA GLU A 184 -14.01 -0.05 19.16
C GLU A 184 -12.96 0.94 19.62
N LYS A 185 -13.17 1.51 20.81
CA LYS A 185 -12.25 2.49 21.39
C LYS A 185 -10.82 1.94 21.32
N ASN A 186 -9.89 2.73 20.80
CA ASN A 186 -8.46 2.41 20.63
C ASN A 186 -8.06 1.43 19.52
N GLU A 187 -8.94 1.04 18.58
CA GLU A 187 -8.55 0.19 17.45
C GLU A 187 -7.91 0.98 16.30
N CYS A 188 -6.64 1.36 16.45
CA CYS A 188 -5.76 1.72 15.34
C CYS A 188 -4.75 0.61 15.11
N PHE A 189 -4.62 0.14 13.87
CA PHE A 189 -3.69 -0.95 13.55
C PHE A 189 -2.45 -0.42 12.84
N PHE A 190 -1.29 -0.68 13.46
CA PHE A 190 0.02 -0.55 12.82
C PHE A 190 0.12 -1.42 11.56
N ASN A 191 -0.45 -2.62 11.60
CA ASN A 191 -0.53 -3.52 10.45
C ASN A 191 -1.79 -4.39 10.52
N TYR A 192 -2.27 -4.82 9.35
CA TYR A 192 -3.24 -5.92 9.28
C TYR A 192 -2.50 -7.26 9.39
N THR A 193 -2.94 -8.14 10.29
CA THR A 193 -2.22 -9.37 10.67
C THR A 193 -2.87 -10.64 10.12
N LEU A 194 -2.10 -11.74 10.06
CA LEU A 194 -2.64 -13.06 9.70
C LEU A 194 -3.70 -13.56 10.69
N GLU A 195 -3.57 -13.24 11.98
CA GLU A 195 -4.58 -13.61 12.99
C GLU A 195 -5.93 -12.93 12.74
N GLN A 196 -5.92 -11.63 12.41
CA GLN A 196 -7.13 -10.94 11.96
C GLN A 196 -7.65 -11.53 10.65
N HIS A 197 -6.73 -11.89 9.75
CA HIS A 197 -7.06 -12.43 8.44
C HIS A 197 -7.73 -13.80 8.47
N LYS A 198 -7.55 -14.61 9.52
CA LYS A 198 -8.29 -15.89 9.68
C LYS A 198 -9.81 -15.72 9.65
N LYS A 199 -10.30 -14.52 9.97
CA LYS A 199 -11.73 -14.17 9.98
C LYS A 199 -12.20 -13.50 8.68
N TYR A 200 -11.29 -13.26 7.73
CA TYR A 200 -11.57 -12.59 6.47
C TYR A 200 -12.55 -13.38 5.60
N VAL A 201 -13.57 -12.69 5.08
CA VAL A 201 -14.53 -13.25 4.12
C VAL A 201 -14.28 -12.66 2.72
N PRO A 202 -13.79 -13.48 1.77
CA PRO A 202 -13.60 -13.08 0.38
C PRO A 202 -14.89 -12.57 -0.28
N LYS A 203 -14.77 -11.60 -1.19
CA LYS A 203 -15.91 -10.91 -1.83
C LYS A 203 -16.94 -11.87 -2.46
N HIS A 204 -16.50 -12.96 -3.09
CA HIS A 204 -17.38 -13.94 -3.73
C HIS A 204 -18.09 -14.90 -2.76
N LEU A 205 -17.77 -14.83 -1.46
CA LEU A 205 -18.40 -15.63 -0.40
C LEU A 205 -19.30 -14.77 0.51
N ARG A 206 -19.51 -13.49 0.19
CA ARG A 206 -20.32 -12.59 1.01
C ARG A 206 -21.79 -12.71 0.61
N GLU A 207 -22.65 -12.86 1.62
CA GLU A 207 -24.11 -12.72 1.53
C GLU A 207 -24.54 -11.25 1.41
#